data_AF-A0A3B1DRJ7-F1
#
_entry.id   AF-A0A3B1DRJ7-F1
#
_cell.length_a   1.000
_cell.length_b   1.000
_cell.length_c   1.000
_cell.angle_alpha   90.00
_cell.angle_beta   90.00
_cell.angle_gamma   90.00
#
_symmetry.space_group_name_H-M   'P 1'
#
loop_
_entity.id
_entity.type
_entity.pdbx_description
1 polymer ?
#
loop_
_entity_poly.entity_id
_entity_poly.type
_entity_poly.pdbx_seq_one_letter_code
_entity_poly.pdbx_strand_id
1 'polypeptide(L)'
;MVRIVKNFNTLKNYTRVPKYFRKMVRNSKDITFIYPSKESFRVVNKNSKHYDFIKKFGILYSTSANENGKKFDFDFATSKCDVQLIDSKEYAEKSPSSIMKLKKLKIIKIR
;
A
#
# COMPACT_ATOMS: atom_id res chain seq x y z
N MET A 1 -9.12 0.61 4.69
CA MET A 1 -8.23 -0.48 4.20
C MET A 1 -7.56 -0.04 2.91
N VAL A 2 -6.32 -0.47 2.65
CA VAL A 2 -5.56 -0.09 1.45
C VAL A 2 -5.65 -1.20 0.41
N ARG A 3 -5.86 -0.85 -0.86
CA ARG A 3 -5.75 -1.79 -1.97
C ARG A 3 -4.36 -1.70 -2.59
N ILE A 4 -3.67 -2.83 -2.67
CA ILE A 4 -2.33 -2.94 -3.23
C ILE A 4 -2.44 -3.47 -4.66
N VAL A 5 -1.87 -2.74 -5.61
CA VAL A 5 -1.89 -3.08 -7.04
C VAL A 5 -0.49 -3.21 -7.61
N LYS A 6 -0.32 -4.14 -8.54
CA LYS A 6 0.99 -4.42 -9.16
C LYS A 6 1.58 -3.22 -9.91
N ASN A 7 0.77 -2.44 -10.62
CA ASN A 7 1.25 -1.33 -11.43
C ASN A 7 0.18 -0.26 -11.69
N PHE A 8 0.62 0.86 -12.26
CA PHE A 8 -0.25 1.98 -12.60
C PHE A 8 -1.36 1.63 -13.61
N ASN A 9 -1.15 0.63 -14.48
CA ASN A 9 -2.18 0.23 -15.41
C ASN A 9 -3.34 -0.47 -14.69
N THR A 10 -3.02 -1.41 -13.81
CA THR A 10 -4.00 -2.09 -12.95
C THR A 10 -4.76 -1.09 -12.07
N LEU A 11 -4.09 -0.07 -11.53
CA LEU A 11 -4.73 1.00 -10.75
C LEU A 11 -5.87 1.70 -11.50
N LYS A 12 -5.66 2.02 -12.79
CA LYS A 12 -6.65 2.77 -13.59
C LYS A 12 -7.96 2.02 -13.80
N ASN A 13 -7.95 0.70 -13.66
CA ASN A 13 -9.16 -0.12 -13.75
C ASN A 13 -10.08 0.07 -12.54
N TYR A 14 -9.55 0.55 -11.41
CA TYR A 14 -10.29 0.71 -10.16
C TYR A 14 -10.57 2.16 -9.79
N THR A 15 -9.68 3.09 -10.17
CA THR A 15 -9.89 4.51 -9.83
C THR A 15 -9.33 5.46 -10.87
N ARG A 16 -10.00 6.61 -11.02
CA ARG A 16 -9.54 7.70 -11.87
C ARG A 16 -8.41 8.46 -11.19
N VAL A 17 -7.21 8.36 -11.76
CA VAL A 17 -6.07 9.18 -11.34
C VAL A 17 -6.20 10.60 -11.92
N PRO A 18 -6.21 11.66 -11.09
CA PRO A 18 -6.23 13.04 -11.57
C PRO A 18 -5.06 13.31 -12.51
N LYS A 19 -5.33 13.95 -13.66
CA LYS A 19 -4.34 14.15 -14.73
C LYS A 19 -3.04 14.78 -14.21
N TYR A 20 -3.18 15.81 -13.37
CA TYR A 20 -2.09 16.55 -12.75
C TYR A 20 -1.12 15.66 -11.94
N PHE A 21 -1.63 14.62 -11.26
CA PHE A 21 -0.83 13.75 -10.39
C PHE A 21 -0.38 12.43 -11.05
N ARG A 22 -0.71 12.17 -12.32
CA ARG A 22 -0.42 10.87 -12.96
C ARG A 22 1.06 10.51 -12.97
N LYS A 23 1.95 11.48 -13.26
CA LYS A 23 3.40 11.25 -13.30
C LYS A 23 3.92 10.89 -11.89
N MET A 24 3.47 11.63 -10.88
CA MET A 24 3.83 11.39 -9.49
C MET A 24 3.35 10.01 -9.01
N VAL A 25 2.06 9.69 -9.17
CA VAL A 25 1.48 8.40 -8.76
C VAL A 25 2.16 7.21 -9.44
N ARG A 26 2.56 7.36 -10.71
CA ARG A 26 3.28 6.29 -11.44
C ARG A 26 4.66 6.01 -10.87
N ASN A 27 5.35 7.05 -10.38
CA ASN A 27 6.76 6.98 -9.99
C ASN A 27 6.96 6.86 -8.48
N SER A 28 5.94 7.20 -7.68
CA SER A 28 5.94 7.04 -6.23
C SER A 28 5.99 5.55 -5.87
N LYS A 29 6.99 5.18 -5.08
CA LYS A 29 7.16 3.84 -4.51
C LYS A 29 6.67 3.87 -3.06
N ASP A 30 5.84 2.91 -2.69
CA ASP A 30 5.40 2.66 -1.31
C ASP A 30 4.63 3.79 -0.60
N ILE A 31 4.16 4.80 -1.35
CA ILE A 31 3.20 5.81 -0.89
C ILE A 31 1.78 5.30 -1.11
N THR A 32 0.92 5.52 -0.12
CA THR A 32 -0.51 5.24 -0.25
C THR A 32 -1.25 6.51 -0.64
N PHE A 33 -2.04 6.45 -1.71
CA PHE A 33 -2.86 7.57 -2.15
C PHE A 33 -4.32 7.32 -1.85
N ILE A 34 -4.98 8.29 -1.21
CA ILE A 34 -6.44 8.35 -1.12
C ILE A 34 -6.93 9.16 -2.31
N TYR A 35 -7.75 8.55 -3.17
CA TYR A 35 -8.21 9.14 -4.41
C TYR A 35 -9.51 9.93 -4.21
N PRO A 36 -9.95 10.73 -5.20
CA PRO A 36 -11.25 11.38 -5.16
C PRO A 36 -12.43 10.42 -4.96
N SER A 37 -12.30 9.14 -5.36
CA SER A 37 -13.28 8.08 -5.07
C SER A 37 -13.36 7.69 -3.60
N LYS A 38 -12.56 8.30 -2.72
CA LYS A 38 -12.38 7.99 -1.28
C LYS A 38 -11.68 6.65 -1.01
N GLU A 39 -11.46 5.84 -2.04
CA GLU A 39 -10.68 4.62 -1.94
C GLU A 39 -9.18 4.91 -1.87
N SER A 40 -8.43 4.01 -1.24
CA SER A 40 -6.99 4.14 -1.06
C SER A 40 -6.24 3.04 -1.79
N PHE A 41 -5.22 3.43 -2.56
CA PHE A 41 -4.40 2.50 -3.31
C PHE A 41 -2.90 2.74 -3.11
N ARG A 42 -2.14 1.66 -3.17
CA ARG A 42 -0.68 1.66 -3.23
C ARG A 42 -0.22 0.89 -4.46
N VAL A 43 0.66 1.50 -5.23
CA VAL A 43 1.36 0.81 -6.32
C VAL A 43 2.67 0.23 -5.74
N VAL A 44 2.85 -1.08 -5.85
CA VAL A 44 4.05 -1.75 -5.30
C VAL A 44 5.28 -1.44 -6.15
N ASN A 45 6.43 -1.28 -5.50
CA ASN A 45 7.71 -1.19 -6.17
C ASN A 45 8.03 -2.48 -6.95
N LYS A 46 8.17 -2.39 -8.27
CA LYS A 46 8.43 -3.53 -9.17
C LYS A 46 9.68 -4.34 -8.83
N ASN A 47 10.66 -3.72 -8.18
CA ASN A 47 11.93 -4.35 -7.83
C ASN A 47 11.90 -4.99 -6.42
N SER A 48 10.72 -5.14 -5.81
CA SER A 48 10.57 -5.70 -4.46
C SER A 48 10.03 -7.13 -4.50
N LYS A 49 10.44 -7.98 -3.54
CA LYS A 49 9.86 -9.32 -3.34
C LYS A 49 8.34 -9.27 -3.14
N HIS A 50 7.83 -8.17 -2.56
CA HIS A 50 6.40 -7.93 -2.40
C HIS A 50 5.69 -7.86 -3.76
N TYR A 51 6.29 -7.25 -4.78
CA TYR A 51 5.72 -7.26 -6.13
C TYR A 51 5.62 -8.67 -6.71
N ASP A 52 6.62 -9.52 -6.48
CA ASP A 52 6.61 -10.91 -6.96
C ASP A 52 5.51 -11.75 -6.33
N PHE A 53 5.11 -11.42 -5.11
CA PHE A 53 3.95 -12.00 -4.46
C PHE A 53 2.64 -11.43 -5.05
N ILE A 54 2.47 -10.11 -5.05
CA ILE A 54 1.23 -9.45 -5.48
C ILE A 54 0.90 -9.71 -6.95
N LYS A 55 1.91 -9.84 -7.83
CA LYS A 55 1.67 -10.06 -9.26
C LYS A 55 0.87 -11.33 -9.56
N LYS A 56 0.89 -12.32 -8.66
CA LYS A 56 0.13 -13.58 -8.77
C LYS A 56 -1.37 -13.39 -8.57
N PHE A 57 -1.77 -12.40 -7.76
CA PHE A 57 -3.17 -12.12 -7.41
C PHE A 57 -3.75 -10.90 -8.15
N GLY A 58 -2.89 -10.00 -8.63
CA GLY A 58 -3.28 -8.78 -9.33
C GLY A 58 -3.62 -7.61 -8.40
N ILE A 59 -4.52 -7.81 -7.44
CA ILE A 59 -4.89 -6.85 -6.40
C ILE A 59 -5.12 -7.56 -5.07
N LEU A 60 -4.67 -6.97 -3.96
CA LEU A 60 -4.98 -7.46 -2.62
C LEU A 60 -5.37 -6.29 -1.71
N TYR A 61 -6.15 -6.58 -0.67
CA TYR A 61 -6.28 -5.64 0.44
C TYR A 61 -5.14 -5.80 1.43
N SER A 62 -4.77 -4.71 2.08
CA SER A 62 -3.68 -4.68 3.06
C SER A 62 -3.95 -3.66 4.16
N THR A 63 -3.52 -4.04 5.36
CA THR A 63 -3.44 -3.23 6.57
C THR A 63 -2.08 -3.48 7.22
N SER A 64 -1.71 -2.65 8.19
CA SER A 64 -0.57 -2.94 9.03
C SER A 64 -0.89 -4.13 9.97
N ALA A 65 0.12 -4.94 10.26
CA ALA A 65 0.00 -6.17 11.07
C ALA A 65 0.16 -5.86 12.56
N ASN A 66 -0.62 -4.90 13.06
CA ASN A 66 -0.63 -4.49 14.45
C ASN A 66 -2.07 -4.21 14.89
N GLU A 67 -2.31 -4.35 16.18
CA GLU A 67 -3.56 -3.89 16.76
C GLU A 67 -3.68 -2.36 16.63
N ASN A 68 -4.90 -1.86 16.51
CA ASN A 68 -5.14 -0.45 16.25
C ASN A 68 -4.51 0.43 17.34
N GLY A 69 -3.67 1.39 16.93
CA GLY A 69 -2.98 2.31 17.83
C GLY A 69 -1.79 1.72 18.60
N LYS A 70 -1.49 0.43 18.45
CA LYS A 70 -0.36 -0.23 19.10
C LYS A 70 0.84 -0.39 18.16
N LYS A 71 2.01 -0.60 18.76
CA LYS A 71 3.25 -0.97 18.06
C LYS A 71 3.12 -2.37 17.46
N PHE A 72 4.06 -2.71 16.59
CA PHE A 72 4.16 -4.08 16.07
C PHE A 72 4.44 -5.07 17.21
N ASP A 73 3.65 -6.14 17.24
CA ASP A 73 3.78 -7.26 18.17
C ASP A 73 3.73 -8.55 17.33
N PHE A 74 4.81 -9.33 17.41
CA PHE A 74 4.99 -10.51 16.57
C PHE A 74 4.04 -11.66 16.96
N ASP A 75 3.82 -11.86 18.25
CA ASP A 75 2.96 -12.95 18.76
C ASP A 75 1.50 -12.65 18.42
N PHE A 76 1.08 -11.39 18.59
CA PHE A 76 -0.22 -10.93 18.13
C PHE A 76 -0.39 -11.17 16.63
N ALA A 77 0.55 -10.70 15.80
CA ALA A 77 0.46 -10.85 14.35
C ALA A 77 0.37 -12.32 13.92
N THR A 78 1.17 -13.19 14.55
CA THR A 78 1.21 -14.63 14.27
C THR A 78 -0.09 -15.31 14.70
N SER A 79 -0.64 -14.96 15.86
CA SER A 79 -1.92 -15.51 16.35
C SER A 79 -3.14 -15.13 15.50
N LYS A 80 -3.03 -14.08 14.68
CA LYS A 80 -4.10 -13.53 13.85
C LYS A 80 -3.97 -13.88 12.36
N CYS A 81 -3.03 -14.74 11.98
CA CYS A 81 -2.86 -15.16 10.59
C CYS A 81 -2.90 -16.68 10.44
N ASP A 82 -3.53 -17.15 9.37
CA ASP A 82 -3.53 -18.57 8.99
C ASP A 82 -2.22 -18.98 8.31
N VAL A 83 -1.62 -18.03 7.57
CA VAL A 83 -0.41 -18.25 6.79
C VAL A 83 0.56 -17.10 7.03
N GLN A 84 1.79 -17.46 7.39
CA GLN A 84 2.89 -16.52 7.57
C GLN A 84 3.87 -16.63 6.41
N LEU A 85 4.19 -15.50 5.79
CA LEU A 85 5.23 -15.40 4.76
C LEU A 85 6.41 -14.59 5.31
N ILE A 86 7.51 -15.28 5.59
CA ILE A 86 8.72 -14.74 6.22
C ILE A 86 9.86 -14.77 5.21
N ASP A 87 10.70 -13.74 5.14
CA ASP A 87 12.00 -13.83 4.48
C ASP A 87 13.10 -14.10 5.50
N SER A 88 14.35 -14.28 5.06
CA SER A 88 15.46 -14.59 5.98
C SER A 88 15.86 -13.43 6.91
N LYS A 89 15.08 -12.34 6.96
CA LYS A 89 15.38 -11.17 7.79
C LYS A 89 14.52 -11.20 9.04
N GLU A 90 15.07 -10.69 10.13
CA GLU A 90 14.33 -10.49 11.37
C GLU A 90 13.23 -9.43 11.21
N TYR A 91 12.15 -9.60 11.99
CA TYR A 91 11.07 -8.64 12.07
C TYR A 91 11.50 -7.43 12.87
N ALA A 92 11.21 -6.24 12.34
CA ALA A 92 11.46 -4.99 13.03
C ALA A 92 10.29 -4.03 12.80
N GLU A 93 9.96 -3.25 13.83
CA GLU A 93 9.07 -2.11 13.69
C GLU A 93 9.68 -1.11 12.71
N LYS A 94 8.90 -0.73 11.68
CA LYS A 94 9.33 0.24 10.67
C LYS A 94 8.44 1.46 10.70
N SER A 95 9.04 2.59 10.35
CA SER A 95 8.31 3.83 10.10
C SER A 95 7.19 3.57 9.10
N PRO A 96 5.97 4.05 9.39
CA PRO A 96 4.84 3.63 8.62
C PRO A 96 4.74 4.46 7.33
N SER A 97 4.24 3.85 6.25
CA SER A 97 4.24 4.49 4.92
C SER A 97 3.48 5.82 4.89
N SER A 98 3.99 6.81 4.15
CA SER A 98 3.25 8.07 3.93
C SER A 98 1.89 7.84 3.26
N ILE A 99 0.91 8.64 3.67
CA ILE A 99 -0.44 8.63 3.11
C ILE A 99 -0.74 10.04 2.59
N MET A 100 -1.11 10.13 1.31
CA MET A 100 -1.42 11.39 0.65
C MET A 100 -2.83 11.35 0.07
N LYS A 101 -3.63 12.38 0.32
CA LYS A 101 -4.97 12.53 -0.26
C LYS A 101 -4.90 13.39 -1.51
N LEU A 102 -5.32 12.81 -2.64
CA LEU A 102 -5.39 13.46 -3.94
C LEU A 102 -6.76 14.12 -4.14
N LYS A 103 -6.73 15.41 -4.47
CA LYS A 103 -7.86 16.14 -5.08
C LYS A 103 -7.58 16.31 -6.58
N LYS A 104 -8.43 17.05 -7.29
CA LYS A 104 -8.26 17.31 -8.74
C LYS A 104 -6.91 17.98 -9.06
N LEU A 105 -6.52 18.98 -8.26
CA LEU A 105 -5.32 19.82 -8.46
C LEU A 105 -4.48 20.00 -7.18
N LYS A 106 -4.93 19.48 -6.03
CA LYS A 106 -4.24 19.63 -4.74
C LYS A 106 -3.92 18.26 -4.16
N ILE A 107 -2.81 18.18 -3.44
CA ILE A 107 -2.42 17.04 -2.63
C ILE A 107 -2.37 17.46 -1.15
N ILE A 108 -2.81 16.59 -0.26
CA ILE A 108 -2.81 16.82 1.19
C ILE A 108 -2.06 15.66 1.83
N LYS A 109 -0.99 15.94 2.59
CA LYS A 109 -0.32 14.93 3.39
C LYS A 109 -1.19 14.59 4.60
N ILE A 110 -1.48 13.31 4.80
CA ILE A 110 -2.19 12.80 5.98
C ILE A 110 -1.18 12.34 7.03
N ARG A 111 -0.13 11.65 6.59
CA ARG A 111 1.07 11.30 7.36
C ARG A 111 2.26 11.09 6.45
#